data_AF-A0A7V0JV67-F1
#
_entry.id   AF-A0A7V0JV67-F1
#
_cell.length_a   1.000
_cell.length_b   1.000
_cell.length_c   1.000
_cell.angle_alpha   90.00
_cell.angle_beta   90.00
_cell.angle_gamma   90.00
#
_symmetry.space_group_name_H-M   'P 1'
#
loop_
_entity.id
_entity.type
_entity.pdbx_description
1 polymer ?
#
loop_
_entity_poly.entity_id
_entity_poly.type
_entity_poly.pdbx_seq_one_letter_code
_entity_poly.pdbx_strand_id
1 'polypeptide(L)'
;MLEELRRELEEIDREILALISRRAEVALRIGRVKAQNGIPLHLPQREEEVIAQVVRANPGPLGPKAVERIFRRIVAETRRLEEEVVRDDRGDAPRGNTGTD
;
A
#
# COMPACT_ATOMS: atom_id res chain seq x y z
N MET A 1 28.37 -15.78 -9.73
CA MET A 1 27.04 -16.34 -10.04
C MET A 1 26.05 -16.22 -8.88
N LEU A 2 26.15 -16.97 -7.77
CA LEU A 2 25.15 -16.84 -6.68
C LEU A 2 25.13 -15.44 -6.04
N GLU A 3 26.30 -14.87 -5.76
CA GLU A 3 26.40 -13.51 -5.20
C GLU A 3 25.93 -12.41 -6.17
N GLU A 4 26.04 -12.64 -7.48
CA GLU A 4 25.54 -11.69 -8.49
C GLU A 4 24.00 -11.69 -8.50
N LEU A 5 23.38 -12.87 -8.46
CA LEU A 5 21.93 -13.00 -8.34
C LEU A 5 21.39 -12.39 -7.04
N ARG A 6 22.14 -12.48 -5.93
CA ARG A 6 21.76 -11.83 -4.68
C ARG A 6 21.78 -10.31 -4.79
N ARG A 7 22.79 -9.74 -5.44
CA ARG A 7 22.85 -8.30 -5.68
C ARG A 7 21.73 -7.82 -6.59
N GLU A 8 21.40 -8.59 -7.62
CA GLU A 8 20.25 -8.32 -8.48
C GLU A 8 18.94 -8.32 -7.66
N LEU A 9 18.75 -9.28 -6.75
CA LEU A 9 17.61 -9.28 -5.84
C LEU A 9 17.59 -8.05 -4.92
N GLU A 10 18.74 -7.68 -4.34
CA GLU A 10 18.82 -6.47 -3.49
C GLU A 10 18.46 -5.19 -4.26
N GLU A 11 18.83 -5.10 -5.54
CA GLU A 11 18.45 -3.98 -6.42
C GLU A 11 16.95 -3.96 -6.67
N ILE A 12 16.36 -5.10 -7.05
CA ILE A 12 14.93 -5.26 -7.25
C ILE A 12 14.15 -4.93 -5.97
N ASP A 13 14.61 -5.40 -4.81
CA ASP A 13 13.98 -5.13 -3.51
C ASP A 13 13.97 -3.63 -3.18
N ARG A 14 15.06 -2.91 -3.50
CA ARG A 14 15.11 -1.45 -3.36
C ARG A 14 14.12 -0.75 -4.27
N GLU A 15 13.96 -1.21 -5.51
CA GLU A 15 12.97 -0.67 -6.45
C GLU A 15 11.53 -0.93 -5.99
N ILE A 16 11.24 -2.14 -5.52
CA ILE A 16 9.94 -2.50 -4.94
C ILE A 16 9.63 -1.59 -3.75
N LEU A 17 10.59 -1.40 -2.85
CA LEU A 17 10.42 -0.52 -1.70
C LEU A 17 10.15 0.93 -2.12
N ALA A 18 10.91 1.46 -3.07
CA ALA A 18 10.70 2.81 -3.59
C ALA A 18 9.29 2.98 -4.21
N LEU A 19 8.81 1.99 -4.96
CA LEU A 19 7.47 2.00 -5.54
C LEU A 19 6.36 1.93 -4.47
N ILE A 20 6.53 1.11 -3.43
CA ILE A 20 5.59 1.03 -2.31
C ILE A 20 5.56 2.35 -1.54
N SER A 21 6.72 2.95 -1.25
CA SER A 21 6.81 4.26 -0.59
C SER A 21 6.10 5.34 -1.39
N ARG A 22 6.34 5.42 -2.70
CA ARG A 22 5.64 6.35 -3.58
C ARG A 22 4.12 6.11 -3.60
N ARG A 23 3.68 4.85 -3.59
CA ARG A 23 2.25 4.50 -3.48
C ARG A 23 1.66 4.98 -2.16
N ALA A 24 2.39 4.86 -1.05
CA ALA A 24 1.97 5.35 0.26
C ALA A 24 1.86 6.89 0.28
N GLU A 25 2.81 7.62 -0.32
CA GLU A 25 2.73 9.08 -0.45
C GLU A 25 1.48 9.54 -1.21
N VAL A 26 1.11 8.81 -2.28
CA VAL A 26 -0.14 9.06 -3.01
C VAL A 26 -1.35 8.80 -2.11
N ALA A 27 -1.36 7.72 -1.33
CA ALA A 27 -2.43 7.44 -0.38
C ALA A 27 -2.57 8.54 0.69
N LEU A 28 -1.46 9.04 1.24
CA LEU A 28 -1.46 10.17 2.18
C LEU A 28 -2.10 11.44 1.56
N ARG A 29 -1.75 11.75 0.31
CA ARG A 29 -2.35 12.87 -0.43
C ARG A 29 -3.84 12.69 -0.65
N ILE A 30 -4.28 11.46 -0.99
CA ILE A 30 -5.70 11.12 -1.10
C ILE A 30 -6.41 11.32 0.23
N GLY A 31 -5.81 10.88 1.34
CA GLY A 31 -6.32 11.07 2.70
C GLY A 31 -6.59 12.54 3.00
N ARG A 32 -5.61 13.43 2.79
CA ARG A 32 -5.78 14.88 2.98
C ARG A 32 -6.94 15.45 2.16
N VAL A 33 -7.04 15.06 0.88
CA VAL A 33 -8.16 15.48 0.02
C VAL A 33 -9.49 14.99 0.58
N LYS A 34 -9.59 13.72 1.01
CA LYS A 34 -10.82 13.20 1.61
C LYS A 34 -11.19 13.88 2.91
N ALA A 35 -10.21 14.17 3.78
CA ALA A 35 -10.41 14.88 5.04
C ALA A 35 -11.00 16.27 4.79
N GLN A 36 -10.37 17.05 3.90
CA GLN A 36 -10.79 18.41 3.55
C GLN A 36 -12.17 18.48 2.91
N ASN A 37 -12.59 17.43 2.19
CA ASN A 37 -13.85 17.40 1.45
C ASN A 37 -14.94 16.55 2.14
N GLY A 38 -14.71 16.05 3.35
CA GLY A 38 -15.67 15.20 4.07
C GLY A 38 -16.01 13.87 3.38
N ILE A 39 -15.13 13.39 2.48
CA ILE A 39 -15.36 12.16 1.71
C ILE A 39 -15.13 10.94 2.62
N PRO A 40 -15.97 9.88 2.52
CA PRO A 40 -15.76 8.64 3.25
C PRO A 40 -14.37 8.02 3.01
N LEU A 41 -13.75 7.56 4.08
CA LEU A 41 -12.41 6.98 4.09
C LEU A 41 -12.33 5.67 3.29
N HIS A 42 -13.25 4.75 3.57
CA HIS A 42 -13.17 3.38 3.08
C HIS A 42 -14.27 3.07 2.06
N LEU A 43 -13.84 2.69 0.86
CA LEU A 43 -14.69 2.18 -0.22
C LEU A 43 -14.17 0.79 -0.61
N PRO A 44 -14.68 -0.31 -0.02
CA PRO A 44 -14.21 -1.67 -0.28
C PRO A 44 -14.15 -2.02 -1.77
N GLN A 45 -15.13 -1.54 -2.54
CA GLN A 45 -15.20 -1.76 -3.99
C GLN A 45 -13.96 -1.24 -4.71
N ARG A 46 -13.38 -0.11 -4.27
CA ARG A 46 -12.18 0.45 -4.91
C ARG A 46 -10.95 -0.43 -4.68
N GLU A 47 -10.85 -1.09 -3.54
CA GLU A 47 -9.77 -2.02 -3.26
C GLU A 47 -9.88 -3.27 -4.14
N GLU A 48 -11.08 -3.84 -4.24
CA GLU A 48 -11.34 -4.99 -5.12
C GLU A 48 -11.04 -4.66 -6.59
N GLU A 49 -11.37 -3.44 -7.06
CA GLU A 49 -10.99 -2.99 -8.41
C GLU A 49 -9.47 -2.97 -8.62
N VAL A 50 -8.72 -2.44 -7.64
CA VAL A 50 -7.24 -2.40 -7.69
C VAL A 50 -6.68 -3.81 -7.72
N ILE A 51 -7.17 -4.71 -6.85
CA ILE A 51 -6.73 -6.12 -6.81
C ILE A 51 -7.05 -6.82 -8.13
N ALA A 52 -8.26 -6.65 -8.67
CA ALA A 52 -8.64 -7.25 -9.94
C ALA A 52 -7.78 -6.73 -11.09
N GLN A 53 -7.42 -5.44 -11.10
CA GLN A 53 -6.55 -4.85 -12.12
C GLN A 53 -5.14 -5.45 -12.09
N VAL A 54 -4.51 -5.54 -10.92
CA VAL A 54 -3.14 -6.09 -10.81
C VAL A 54 -3.10 -7.58 -11.10
N VAL A 55 -4.13 -8.33 -10.72
CA VAL A 55 -4.25 -9.75 -11.07
C VAL A 55 -4.40 -9.95 -12.58
N ARG A 56 -5.23 -9.12 -13.25
CA ARG A 56 -5.37 -9.16 -14.72
C ARG A 56 -4.08 -8.78 -15.45
N ALA A 57 -3.31 -7.86 -14.89
CA ALA A 57 -2.05 -7.39 -15.48
C ALA A 57 -0.85 -8.28 -15.14
N ASN A 58 -1.03 -9.35 -14.36
CA ASN A 58 0.05 -10.20 -13.88
C ASN A 58 0.75 -10.94 -15.05
N PRO A 59 2.03 -10.65 -15.34
CA PRO A 59 2.76 -11.33 -16.41
C PRO A 59 3.30 -12.71 -15.99
N GLY A 60 3.12 -13.11 -14.72
CA GLY A 60 3.83 -14.24 -14.13
C GLY A 60 5.25 -13.84 -13.70
N PRO A 61 6.08 -14.79 -13.21
CA PRO A 61 5.79 -16.22 -13.01
C PRO A 61 4.94 -16.51 -11.76
N LEU A 62 4.66 -15.50 -10.93
CA LEU A 62 3.79 -15.66 -9.76
C LEU A 62 2.36 -16.00 -10.19
N GLY A 63 1.74 -16.97 -9.51
CA GLY A 63 0.34 -17.29 -9.73
C GLY A 63 -0.59 -16.13 -9.32
N PRO A 64 -1.78 -15.99 -9.94
CA PRO A 64 -2.74 -14.93 -9.64
C PRO A 64 -3.05 -14.75 -8.15
N LYS A 65 -3.24 -15.86 -7.42
CA LYS A 65 -3.51 -15.84 -5.98
C LYS A 65 -2.34 -15.29 -5.15
N ALA A 66 -1.10 -15.47 -5.61
CA ALA A 66 0.07 -14.92 -4.91
C ALA A 66 0.14 -13.40 -5.09
N VAL A 67 -0.05 -12.92 -6.32
CA VAL A 67 -0.16 -11.48 -6.62
C VAL A 67 -1.27 -10.84 -5.80
N GLU A 68 -2.45 -11.46 -5.78
CA GLU A 68 -3.57 -10.99 -4.97
C GLU A 68 -3.19 -10.82 -3.48
N ARG A 69 -2.57 -11.83 -2.84
CA ARG A 69 -2.18 -11.75 -1.43
C ARG A 69 -1.19 -10.61 -1.16
N ILE A 70 -0.20 -10.45 -2.03
CA ILE A 70 0.82 -9.38 -1.91
C ILE A 70 0.14 -8.02 -2.01
N PHE A 71 -0.67 -7.81 -3.05
CA PHE A 71 -1.31 -6.52 -3.26
C PHE A 71 -2.38 -6.19 -2.22
N ARG A 72 -3.12 -7.18 -1.70
CA ARG A 72 -4.02 -6.97 -0.56
C ARG A 72 -3.27 -6.42 0.64
N ARG A 73 -2.07 -6.93 0.93
CA ARG A 73 -1.23 -6.41 2.02
C ARG A 73 -0.76 -4.99 1.75
N ILE A 74 -0.25 -4.71 0.55
CA ILE A 74 0.19 -3.36 0.16
C ILE A 74 -0.96 -2.35 0.27
N VAL A 75 -2.15 -2.71 -0.24
CA VAL A 75 -3.36 -1.87 -0.15
C VAL A 75 -3.72 -1.61 1.31
N ALA A 76 -3.76 -2.65 2.14
CA ALA A 76 -4.11 -2.53 3.55
C ALA A 76 -3.16 -1.61 4.31
N GLU A 77 -1.84 -1.74 4.12
CA GLU A 77 -0.87 -0.89 4.83
C GLU A 77 -0.95 0.57 4.38
N THR A 78 -1.12 0.84 3.08
CA THR A 78 -1.29 2.23 2.62
C THR A 78 -2.60 2.86 3.08
N ARG A 79 -3.66 2.05 3.24
CA ARG A 79 -4.95 2.54 3.74
C ARG A 79 -4.85 2.94 5.21
N ARG A 80 -4.12 2.17 6.03
CA ARG A 80 -3.89 2.54 7.44
C ARG A 80 -3.24 3.92 7.55
N LEU A 81 -2.22 4.19 6.74
CA LEU A 81 -1.57 5.51 6.68
C LEU A 81 -2.54 6.62 6.23
N GLU A 82 -3.40 6.33 5.25
CA GLU A 82 -4.45 7.25 4.82
C GLU A 82 -5.45 7.56 5.96
N GLU A 83 -5.90 6.54 6.69
CA GLU A 83 -6.82 6.65 7.82
C GLU A 83 -6.22 7.42 9.01
N GLU A 84 -4.91 7.31 9.24
CA GLU A 84 -4.18 8.11 10.24
C GLU A 84 -4.23 9.60 9.90
N VAL A 85 -3.93 9.98 8.66
CA VAL A 85 -3.97 11.38 8.23
C VAL A 85 -5.35 12.01 8.39
N VAL A 86 -6.41 11.28 8.02
CA VAL A 86 -7.77 11.81 8.12
C VAL A 86 -8.22 11.95 9.57
N ARG A 87 -7.73 11.10 10.48
CA ARG A 87 -8.00 11.22 11.92
C ARG A 87 -7.28 12.43 12.51
N ASP A 88 -5.99 12.58 12.21
CA ASP A 88 -5.18 13.71 12.67
C ASP A 88 -5.76 15.06 12.20
N ASP A 89 -6.14 15.17 10.92
CA ASP A 89 -6.74 16.39 10.35
C ASP A 89 -8.12 16.73 10.96
N ARG A 90 -8.83 15.73 11.50
CA ARG A 90 -10.11 15.91 12.22
C ARG A 90 -9.93 16.21 13.72
N GLY A 91 -8.68 16.26 14.21
CA GLY A 91 -8.36 16.49 15.62
C GLY A 91 -8.50 15.26 16.52
N ASP A 92 -8.54 14.05 15.94
CA ASP A 92 -8.67 12.80 16.66
C ASP A 92 -7.26 12.22 16.87
N ALA A 93 -6.68 12.43 18.07
CA ALA A 93 -5.26 12.14 18.35
C ALA A 93 -4.84 10.69 18.00
N PRO A 94 -3.63 10.47 17.45
CA PRO A 94 -3.20 9.16 17.01
C PRO A 94 -2.97 8.21 18.20
N ARG A 95 -3.48 6.98 18.12
CA ARG A 95 -3.11 5.91 19.06
C ARG A 95 -1.65 5.55 18.80
N GLY A 96 -0.80 5.83 19.78
CA GLY A 96 0.62 5.47 19.75
C GLY A 96 0.82 4.02 19.33
N ASN A 97 1.73 3.82 18.38
CA ASN A 97 2.16 2.52 17.92
C ASN A 97 2.75 1.72 19.09
N THR A 98 1.98 0.79 19.66
CA THR A 98 2.57 -0.30 20.45
C THR A 98 3.23 -1.24 19.46
N GLY A 99 4.51 -0.97 19.20
CA GLY A 99 5.41 -1.99 18.68
C GLY A 99 5.31 -3.18 19.62
N THR A 100 4.82 -4.30 19.10
CA THR A 100 4.90 -5.59 19.78
C THR A 100 5.87 -6.43 18.98
N ASP A 101 7.00 -6.72 19.62
CA ASP A 101 7.91 -7.87 19.50
C ASP A 101 8.24 -8.46 18.11
#